data_AF-A0A0N8SUA3-F1
#
_entry.id   AF-A0A0N8SUA3-F1
#
_cell.length_a   1.000
_cell.length_b   1.000
_cell.length_c   1.000
_cell.angle_alpha   90.00
_cell.angle_beta   90.00
_cell.angle_gamma   90.00
#
_symmetry.space_group_name_H-M   'P 1'
#
loop_
_entity.id
_entity.type
_entity.pdbx_description
1 polymer ?
#
loop_
_entity_poly.entity_id
_entity_poly.type
_entity_poly.pdbx_seq_one_letter_code
_entity_poly.pdbx_strand_id
1 'polypeptide(L)'
;MVEFFERFSVDLNDYDPYRYFLEEGYNLFSFRRAKDRRGNIPLRVGMLYLALKAGRWDTQAFEQTIFSDAPLYERTEDIPIDGYKIKNR
;
A
#
# COMPACT_ATOMS: atom_id res chain seq x y z
N MET A 1 9.76 2.73 -0.09
CA MET A 1 9.06 2.06 -1.22
C MET A 1 10.01 1.51 -2.26
N VAL A 2 11.04 2.25 -2.71
CA VAL A 2 12.02 1.74 -3.70
C VAL A 2 12.67 0.40 -3.27
N GLU A 3 13.13 0.33 -2.02
CA GLU A 3 13.73 -0.90 -1.46
C GLU A 3 12.79 -2.12 -1.50
N PHE A 4 11.47 -1.93 -1.35
CA PHE A 4 10.51 -3.02 -1.45
C PHE A 4 10.49 -3.60 -2.87
N PHE A 5 10.42 -2.73 -3.89
CA PHE A 5 10.39 -3.17 -5.28
C PHE A 5 11.67 -3.92 -5.67
N GLU A 6 12.82 -3.42 -5.22
CA GLU A 6 14.11 -4.06 -5.44
C GLU A 6 14.20 -5.41 -4.71
N ARG A 7 13.86 -5.43 -3.41
CA ARG A 7 13.97 -6.62 -2.56
C ARG A 7 13.14 -7.79 -3.07
N PHE A 8 11.96 -7.49 -3.62
CA PHE A 8 11.03 -8.51 -4.10
C PHE A 8 10.98 -8.62 -5.63
N SER A 9 11.86 -7.92 -6.35
CA SER A 9 11.92 -7.94 -7.82
C SER A 9 10.57 -7.64 -8.49
N VAL A 10 9.84 -6.66 -7.95
CA VAL A 10 8.54 -6.23 -8.47
C VAL A 10 8.77 -5.12 -9.51
N ASP A 11 8.27 -5.33 -10.73
CA ASP A 11 8.30 -4.30 -11.77
C ASP A 11 7.44 -3.10 -11.37
N LEU A 12 8.02 -1.89 -11.43
CA LEU A 12 7.32 -0.66 -11.08
C LEU A 12 6.21 -0.33 -12.07
N ASN A 13 6.29 -0.75 -13.34
CA ASN A 13 5.28 -0.52 -14.38
C ASN A 13 4.68 0.92 -14.34
N ASP A 14 3.46 1.09 -13.82
CA ASP A 14 2.73 2.36 -13.74
C ASP A 14 2.67 2.97 -12.32
N TYR A 15 3.57 2.54 -11.42
CA TYR A 15 3.65 3.03 -10.05
C TYR A 15 4.01 4.52 -9.98
N ASP A 16 3.17 5.32 -9.31
CA ASP A 16 3.42 6.72 -9.03
C ASP A 16 3.39 6.98 -7.51
N PRO A 17 4.53 7.32 -6.88
CA PRO A 17 4.58 7.56 -5.43
C PRO A 17 3.72 8.75 -5.00
N TYR A 18 3.55 9.77 -5.86
CA TYR A 18 2.71 10.94 -5.57
C TYR A 18 1.22 10.63 -5.59
N ARG A 19 0.83 9.44 -6.05
CA ARG A 19 -0.55 8.96 -5.98
C ARG A 19 -0.94 8.60 -4.54
N TYR A 20 0.02 8.02 -3.82
CA TYR A 20 -0.19 7.38 -2.53
C TYR A 20 0.39 8.13 -1.33
N PHE A 21 1.44 8.90 -1.56
CA PHE A 21 2.15 9.62 -0.51
C PHE A 21 2.07 11.12 -0.78
N LEU A 22 1.88 11.88 0.29
CA LEU A 22 2.18 13.30 0.27
C LEU A 22 3.69 13.47 0.21
N GLU A 23 4.13 14.51 -0.50
CA GLU A 23 5.54 14.91 -0.42
C GLU A 23 5.91 15.29 1.01
N GLU A 24 7.12 14.93 1.39
CA GLU A 24 7.73 15.46 2.61
C GLU A 24 7.94 16.97 2.45
N GLY A 25 7.38 17.76 3.36
CA GLY A 25 7.52 19.23 3.38
C GLY A 25 6.36 19.99 2.74
N TYR A 26 6.45 21.33 2.77
CA TYR A 26 5.44 22.23 2.21
C TYR A 26 5.76 22.57 0.75
N ASN A 27 5.05 21.94 -0.18
CA ASN A 27 5.15 22.28 -1.60
C ASN A 27 3.97 23.19 -2.02
N LEU A 28 4.25 24.49 -2.15
CA LEU A 28 3.28 25.51 -2.53
C LEU A 28 2.55 25.20 -3.84
N PHE A 29 3.17 24.45 -4.76
CA PHE A 29 2.61 24.15 -6.08
C PHE A 29 1.99 22.74 -6.19
N SER A 30 1.83 22.02 -5.07
CA SER A 30 1.17 20.71 -5.02
C SER A 30 -0.25 20.74 -5.61
N PHE A 31 -0.97 21.85 -5.47
CA PHE A 31 -2.30 22.05 -6.05
C PHE A 31 -2.33 22.09 -7.59
N ARG A 32 -1.19 22.21 -8.28
CA ARG A 32 -1.12 22.19 -9.76
C ARG A 32 -1.10 20.77 -10.34
N ARG A 33 -0.87 19.75 -9.51
CA ARG A 33 -0.88 18.34 -9.97
C ARG A 33 -2.29 17.86 -10.27
N ALA A 34 -2.37 16.85 -11.14
CA ALA A 34 -3.58 16.08 -11.34
C ALA A 34 -4.11 15.56 -9.99
N LYS A 35 -5.43 15.52 -9.82
CA LYS A 35 -6.09 15.30 -8.52
C LYS A 35 -5.69 13.97 -7.87
N ASP A 36 -5.46 12.98 -8.70
CA ASP A 36 -5.04 11.63 -8.36
C ASP A 36 -3.57 11.55 -7.93
N ARG A 37 -2.72 12.54 -8.28
CA ARG A 37 -1.29 12.60 -7.93
C ARG A 37 -0.98 13.52 -6.74
N ARG A 38 -1.93 13.66 -5.81
CA ARG A 38 -1.82 14.54 -4.64
C ARG A 38 -1.73 13.77 -3.30
N GLY A 39 -1.40 12.48 -3.35
CA GLY A 39 -1.27 11.65 -2.14
C GLY A 39 -2.60 11.39 -1.43
N ASN A 40 -3.73 11.55 -2.12
CA ASN A 40 -5.06 11.40 -1.54
C ASN A 40 -5.59 9.96 -1.59
N ILE A 41 -4.92 9.07 -2.31
CA ILE A 41 -5.34 7.68 -2.46
C ILE A 41 -4.56 6.84 -1.44
N PRO A 42 -5.23 6.11 -0.53
CA PRO A 42 -4.52 5.34 0.48
C PRO A 42 -3.82 4.12 -0.13
N LEU A 43 -2.51 3.98 0.11
CA LEU A 43 -1.80 2.73 -0.13
C LEU A 43 -2.20 1.68 0.91
N ARG A 44 -2.76 0.55 0.47
CA ARG A 44 -3.15 -0.54 1.38
C ARG A 44 -2.10 -1.64 1.37
N VAL A 45 -1.87 -2.29 2.51
CA VAL A 45 -0.95 -3.44 2.62
C VAL A 45 -1.31 -4.56 1.64
N GLY A 46 -2.61 -4.78 1.41
CA GLY A 46 -3.07 -5.75 0.43
C GLY A 46 -2.61 -5.45 -1.01
N MET A 47 -2.41 -4.18 -1.38
CA MET A 47 -1.86 -3.82 -2.70
C MET A 47 -0.41 -4.28 -2.83
N LEU A 48 0.38 -4.18 -1.74
CA LEU A 48 1.75 -4.69 -1.72
C LEU A 48 1.77 -6.21 -1.90
N TYR A 49 0.87 -6.92 -1.23
CA TYR A 49 0.72 -8.37 -1.40
C TYR A 49 0.35 -8.75 -2.84
N LEU A 50 -0.58 -8.02 -3.47
CA LEU A 50 -0.95 -8.24 -4.86
C LEU A 50 0.20 -7.96 -5.82
N ALA A 51 0.99 -6.92 -5.56
CA ALA A 51 2.18 -6.60 -6.34
C ALA A 51 3.22 -7.73 -6.28
N LEU A 52 3.44 -8.31 -5.10
CA LEU A 52 4.30 -9.49 -4.92
C LEU A 52 3.79 -10.68 -5.73
N LYS A 53 2.48 -10.97 -5.63
CA LYS A 53 1.86 -12.10 -6.32
C LYS A 53 1.90 -11.93 -7.85
N ALA A 54 1.75 -10.71 -8.35
CA ALA A 54 1.77 -10.40 -9.77
C ALA A 54 3.19 -10.21 -10.33
N GLY A 55 4.19 -9.95 -9.48
CA GLY A 55 5.55 -9.58 -9.88
C GLY A 55 5.65 -8.19 -10.53
N ARG A 56 4.57 -7.41 -10.54
CA ARG A 56 4.49 -6.08 -11.14
C ARG A 56 3.46 -5.23 -10.42
N TRP A 57 3.59 -3.92 -10.54
CA TRP A 57 2.58 -2.97 -10.11
C TRP A 57 1.45 -2.84 -11.13
N ASP A 58 0.21 -2.80 -10.66
CA ASP A 58 -0.99 -2.57 -11.48
C ASP A 58 -1.94 -1.64 -10.73
N THR A 59 -1.81 -0.33 -10.99
CA THR A 59 -2.54 0.69 -10.23
C THR A 59 -4.04 0.52 -10.32
N GLN A 60 -4.58 0.29 -11.52
CA GLN A 60 -6.01 0.17 -11.73
C GLN A 60 -6.59 -1.05 -11.01
N ALA A 61 -5.96 -2.23 -11.17
CA ALA A 61 -6.44 -3.45 -10.54
C ALA A 61 -6.38 -3.37 -9.01
N PHE A 62 -5.31 -2.80 -8.47
CA PHE A 62 -5.08 -2.77 -7.02
C PHE A 62 -5.99 -1.76 -6.32
N GLU A 63 -6.26 -0.61 -6.93
CA GLU A 63 -7.18 0.39 -6.36
C GLU A 63 -8.64 -0.02 -6.43
N GLN A 64 -9.02 -0.82 -7.44
CA GLN A 64 -10.38 -1.35 -7.58
C GLN A 64 -10.62 -2.59 -6.70
N THR A 65 -9.57 -3.14 -6.09
CA THR A 65 -9.71 -4.31 -5.22
C THR A 65 -10.42 -3.93 -3.92
N ILE A 66 -11.48 -4.67 -3.60
CA ILE A 66 -12.16 -4.57 -2.31
C ILE A 66 -11.39 -5.40 -1.30
N PHE A 67 -10.76 -4.74 -0.35
CA PHE A 67 -10.14 -5.41 0.80
C PHE A 67 -11.15 -5.51 1.93
N SER A 68 -11.19 -6.67 2.59
CA SER A 68 -12.01 -6.85 3.78
C SER A 68 -11.46 -6.01 4.93
N ASP A 69 -12.34 -5.35 5.65
CA ASP A 69 -12.02 -4.68 6.92
C ASP A 69 -12.03 -5.67 8.11
N ALA A 70 -12.43 -6.94 7.86
CA ALA A 70 -12.38 -7.98 8.87
C ALA A 70 -10.92 -8.28 9.25
N PRO A 71 -10.64 -8.58 10.53
CA PRO A 71 -9.30 -8.97 10.95
C PRO A 71 -8.87 -10.25 10.22
N LEU A 72 -7.58 -10.31 9.85
CA LEU A 72 -7.01 -11.49 9.20
C LEU A 72 -6.93 -12.70 10.15
N TYR A 73 -6.78 -12.44 11.45
CA TYR A 73 -6.71 -13.44 12.51
C TYR A 73 -7.70 -13.06 13.61
N GLU A 74 -8.59 -13.99 13.94
CA GLU A 74 -9.57 -13.81 15.03
C GLU A 74 -8.95 -14.10 16.40
N ARG A 75 -7.94 -14.99 16.44
CA ARG A 75 -7.25 -15.39 17.67
C ARG A 75 -5.79 -15.00 17.62
N THR A 76 -5.24 -14.72 18.81
CA THR A 76 -3.82 -14.42 18.96
C THR A 76 -2.94 -15.61 18.59
N GLU A 77 -3.42 -16.83 18.85
CA GLU A 77 -2.73 -18.09 18.56
C GLU A 77 -2.46 -18.30 17.06
N ASP A 78 -3.30 -17.72 16.19
CA ASP A 78 -3.20 -17.89 14.74
C ASP A 78 -2.19 -16.92 14.10
N ILE A 79 -1.70 -15.93 14.87
CA ILE A 79 -0.78 -14.90 14.35
C ILE A 79 0.62 -15.51 14.23
N PRO A 80 1.25 -15.50 13.04
CA PRO A 80 2.57 -16.05 12.81
C PRO A 80 3.69 -15.10 13.31
N ILE A 81 3.49 -14.47 14.47
CA ILE A 81 4.40 -13.52 15.10
C ILE A 81 4.41 -13.82 16.59
N ASP A 82 5.56 -14.24 17.10
CA ASP A 82 5.70 -14.60 18.51
C ASP A 82 5.54 -13.37 19.43
N GLY A 83 4.89 -13.57 20.57
CA GLY A 83 4.67 -12.55 21.59
C GLY A 83 3.64 -11.45 21.27
N TYR A 84 3.05 -11.43 20.07
CA TYR A 84 1.99 -10.49 19.76
C TYR A 84 0.69 -10.89 20.47
N LYS A 85 -0.10 -9.93 20.96
CA LYS A 85 -1.41 -10.16 21.57
C LYS A 85 -2.44 -9.22 20.96
N ILE A 86 -3.55 -9.77 20.47
CA ILE A 86 -4.68 -8.96 20.02
C ILE A 86 -5.24 -8.21 21.22
N LYS A 87 -5.22 -6.88 21.16
CA LYS A 87 -5.88 -6.03 22.14
C LYS A 87 -7.33 -5.83 21.68
N ASN A 88 -8.28 -6.37 22.42
CA ASN A 88 -9.68 -5.97 22.24
C ASN A 88 -9.81 -4.53 22.75
N ARG A 89 -10.41 -3.68 21.92
CA ARG A 89 -10.65 -2.27 22.21
C ARG A 89 -11.87 -2.09 23.10
#